data_AF-A0A5D2R7P4-F1
#
_entry.id   AF-A0A5D2R7P4-F1
#
_cell.length_a   1.000
_cell.length_b   1.000
_cell.length_c   1.000
_cell.angle_alpha   90.00
_cell.angle_beta   90.00
_cell.angle_gamma   90.00
#
_symmetry.space_group_name_H-M   'P 1'
#
loop_
_entity.id
_entity.type
_entity.pdbx_description
1 polymer ?
#
loop_
_entity_poly.entity_id
_entity_poly.type
_entity_poly.pdbx_seq_one_letter_code
_entity_poly.pdbx_strand_id
1 'polypeptide(L)'
;MAGYWGGVLPESEVMKKYSPKIQPVVQSPGNLTHVVCSTLDNIQEKGIGLIDPSKIRDFYNDFHSYQASCGVDGVKVDVQGVLELLGAGYGGRVSLTRQYLGALEDSVTETFKSNNLICSMSLNTDFLYSTKKAAAARATEDFMPNEPTFQTLHVAAAAFNSLLIGEIIVPDWDMFYSDHITAEFHGAARALSGSAVYVSDKPGSHDFDIIKKLVLPDGSILRARYAGRPTRDCLFNDPVTDGKSLLKIWNLNKLSGVIGVFNCQRAGIWPPIKGSIYMPAPGSGTPISGIVSAGDVDALEEVAGENWRGHCAVYACLSGSLKTMSKDAKFQVALEHLKCEVFTVSPIRAFSEDLRFAPIGLLDMYNSGGAVEAMDSENKSSECKIKVRIRGCGRFGAYSNKKPKCCSMNEKDEEFIYNPIDGLVTVKVEGEYSSREMVFFY
;
A
#
# COMPACT_ATOMS: atom_id res chain seq x y z
N MET A 1 4.67 -7.91 24.13
CA MET A 1 5.21 -6.54 24.24
C MET A 1 4.53 -5.77 25.36
N ALA A 2 5.09 -4.59 25.71
CA ALA A 2 4.61 -3.77 26.82
C ALA A 2 3.20 -3.21 26.61
N GLY A 3 2.79 -2.93 25.37
CA GLY A 3 1.52 -2.27 25.07
C GLY A 3 1.44 -0.85 25.65
N TYR A 4 0.36 -0.13 25.34
CA TYR A 4 0.14 1.24 25.86
C TYR A 4 -0.09 1.27 27.38
N TRP A 5 -0.34 0.12 27.99
CA TRP A 5 -0.61 -0.04 29.43
C TRP A 5 0.65 -0.32 30.27
N GLY A 6 1.86 -0.30 29.69
CA GLY A 6 3.11 -0.32 30.45
C GLY A 6 3.61 -1.70 30.89
N GLY A 7 3.22 -2.77 30.20
CA GLY A 7 3.74 -4.12 30.41
C GLY A 7 2.88 -4.99 31.30
N VAL A 8 3.53 -5.93 31.99
CA VAL A 8 2.85 -6.94 32.81
C VAL A 8 3.09 -6.67 34.30
N LEU A 9 2.08 -6.95 35.13
CA LEU A 9 2.17 -6.74 36.58
C LEU A 9 3.10 -7.78 37.24
N PRO A 10 4.23 -7.39 37.84
CA PRO A 10 5.18 -8.36 38.39
C PRO A 10 4.68 -9.14 39.61
N GLU A 11 3.79 -8.54 40.39
CA GLU A 11 3.23 -9.13 41.60
C GLU A 11 2.13 -10.16 41.29
N SER A 12 1.67 -10.24 40.04
CA SER A 12 0.66 -11.22 39.61
C SER A 12 1.19 -12.64 39.72
N GLU A 13 0.50 -13.50 40.49
CA GLU A 13 0.86 -14.92 40.65
C GLU A 13 0.98 -15.65 39.30
N VAL A 14 0.11 -15.33 38.34
CA VAL A 14 0.11 -15.94 37.00
C VAL A 14 1.36 -15.53 36.20
N MET A 15 1.88 -14.33 36.44
CA MET A 15 3.00 -13.76 35.68
C MET A 15 4.37 -14.09 36.29
N LYS A 16 4.44 -14.48 37.58
CA LYS A 16 5.70 -14.80 38.27
C LYS A 16 6.56 -15.82 37.53
N LYS A 17 5.95 -16.80 36.83
CA LYS A 17 6.70 -17.81 36.05
C LYS A 17 7.56 -17.22 34.94
N TYR A 18 7.26 -16.01 34.46
CA TYR A 18 8.04 -15.31 33.44
C TYR A 18 9.05 -14.30 34.02
N SER A 19 9.17 -14.25 35.35
CA SER A 19 10.11 -13.36 36.08
C SER A 19 10.05 -11.87 35.65
N PRO A 20 8.86 -11.27 35.50
CA PRO A 20 8.74 -9.86 35.15
C PRO A 20 9.34 -8.93 36.21
N LYS A 21 9.83 -7.76 35.79
CA LYS A 21 10.33 -6.70 36.67
C LYS A 21 9.93 -5.33 36.13
N ILE A 22 9.67 -4.38 37.03
CA ILE A 22 9.54 -2.98 36.64
C ILE A 22 10.92 -2.47 36.24
N GLN A 23 11.06 -2.08 34.98
CA GLN A 23 12.26 -1.49 34.41
C GLN A 23 12.06 0.02 34.23
N PRO A 24 12.98 0.86 34.76
CA PRO A 24 12.92 2.28 34.50
C PRO A 24 13.22 2.55 33.03
N VAL A 25 12.53 3.55 32.48
CA VAL A 25 12.73 4.02 31.10
C VAL A 25 13.39 5.39 31.16
N VAL A 26 14.39 5.61 30.30
CA VAL A 26 15.05 6.91 30.19
C VAL A 26 15.02 7.36 28.73
N GLN A 27 14.31 8.45 28.45
CA GLN A 27 14.32 9.06 27.13
C GLN A 27 15.67 9.73 26.84
N SER A 28 16.18 9.55 25.62
CA SER A 28 17.42 10.22 25.19
C SER A 28 17.19 11.72 24.96
N PRO A 29 18.23 12.57 25.08
CA PRO A 29 18.12 13.99 24.74
C PRO A 29 17.58 14.22 23.32
N GLY A 30 17.99 13.39 22.35
CA GLY A 30 17.48 13.47 20.98
C GLY A 30 15.98 13.17 20.87
N ASN A 31 15.47 12.17 21.60
CA ASN A 31 14.03 11.89 21.61
C ASN A 31 13.24 13.10 22.14
N LEU A 32 13.75 13.75 23.19
CA LEU A 32 13.13 14.92 23.81
C LEU A 32 13.15 16.18 22.94
N THR A 33 13.97 16.23 21.87
CA THR A 33 13.97 17.35 20.91
C THR A 33 12.87 17.27 19.84
N HIS A 34 12.17 16.13 19.74
CA HIS A 34 11.04 15.96 18.83
C HIS A 34 9.69 16.18 19.54
N VAL A 35 8.58 16.05 18.81
CA VAL A 35 7.24 16.04 19.43
C VAL A 35 7.17 14.86 20.40
N VAL A 36 7.05 15.18 21.69
CA VAL A 36 7.06 14.17 22.76
C VAL A 36 5.70 13.49 22.79
N CYS A 37 5.70 12.17 22.58
CA CYS A 37 4.54 11.33 22.80
C CYS A 37 4.20 11.31 24.30
N SER A 38 3.04 11.83 24.68
CA SER A 38 2.61 11.89 26.09
C SER A 38 2.51 10.50 26.75
N THR A 39 2.35 9.43 25.95
CA THR A 39 2.43 8.05 26.42
C THR A 39 3.80 7.71 27.00
N LEU A 40 4.89 8.22 26.41
CA LEU A 40 6.25 7.97 26.89
C LEU A 40 6.52 8.64 28.23
N ASP A 41 5.89 9.78 28.52
CA ASP A 41 6.03 10.47 29.81
C ASP A 41 5.46 9.61 30.94
N ASN A 42 4.28 9.02 30.75
CA ASN A 42 3.65 8.09 31.71
C ASN A 42 4.51 6.84 31.92
N ILE A 43 5.07 6.30 30.83
CA ILE A 43 5.96 5.14 30.87
C ILE A 43 7.25 5.46 31.62
N GLN A 44 7.83 6.64 31.42
CA GLN A 44 9.05 7.08 32.09
C GLN A 44 8.83 7.28 33.59
N GLU A 45 7.69 7.83 34.00
CA GLU A 45 7.35 8.04 35.41
C GLU A 45 7.18 6.71 36.16
N LYS A 46 6.51 5.73 35.54
CA LYS A 46 6.09 4.48 36.21
C LYS A 46 7.01 3.28 35.95
N GLY A 47 7.81 3.33 34.89
CA GLY A 47 8.55 2.19 34.36
C GLY A 47 7.67 1.20 33.59
N ILE A 48 8.30 0.15 33.07
CA ILE A 48 7.65 -0.91 32.28
C ILE A 48 7.77 -2.23 33.00
N GLY A 49 6.67 -2.95 33.15
CA GLY A 49 6.66 -4.36 33.54
C GLY A 49 7.25 -5.24 32.43
N LEU A 50 8.57 -5.38 32.41
CA LEU A 50 9.32 -6.11 31.40
C LEU A 50 9.48 -7.57 31.81
N ILE A 51 9.13 -8.49 30.92
CA ILE A 51 9.37 -9.93 31.09
C ILE A 51 10.87 -10.21 30.97
N ASP A 52 11.41 -11.12 31.77
CA ASP A 52 12.83 -11.48 31.63
C ASP A 52 13.11 -12.01 30.21
N PRO A 53 14.13 -11.51 29.49
CA PRO A 53 14.39 -11.95 28.12
C PRO A 53 14.63 -13.47 27.99
N SER A 54 15.09 -14.14 29.05
CA SER A 54 15.23 -15.60 29.05
C SER A 54 13.90 -16.36 29.08
N LYS A 55 12.79 -15.66 29.40
CA LYS A 55 11.42 -16.19 29.55
C LYS A 55 10.42 -15.64 28.54
N ILE A 56 10.83 -14.70 27.69
CA ILE A 56 9.91 -14.04 26.76
C ILE A 56 9.29 -15.01 25.74
N ARG A 57 10.04 -16.04 25.32
CA ARG A 57 9.52 -17.09 24.44
C ARG A 57 8.42 -17.90 25.09
N ASP A 58 8.62 -18.34 26.33
CA ASP A 58 7.61 -19.08 27.10
C ASP A 58 6.31 -18.26 27.22
N PHE A 59 6.44 -16.95 27.47
CA PHE A 59 5.30 -16.04 27.55
C PHE A 59 4.56 -15.95 26.21
N TYR A 60 5.27 -15.69 25.10
CA TYR A 60 4.61 -15.57 23.80
C TYR A 60 3.96 -16.87 23.36
N ASN A 61 4.60 -18.02 23.61
CA ASN A 61 4.03 -19.32 23.29
C ASN A 61 2.71 -19.56 24.05
N ASP A 62 2.69 -19.32 25.36
CA ASP A 62 1.48 -19.47 26.17
C ASP A 62 0.38 -18.50 25.71
N PHE A 63 0.74 -17.23 25.46
CA PHE A 63 -0.21 -16.19 25.09
C PHE A 63 -0.82 -16.42 23.70
N HIS A 64 0.01 -16.71 22.69
CA HIS A 64 -0.46 -16.97 21.34
C HIS A 64 -1.20 -18.31 21.24
N SER A 65 -0.79 -19.34 21.99
CA SER A 65 -1.53 -20.62 22.04
C SER A 65 -2.94 -20.40 22.57
N TYR A 66 -3.10 -19.59 23.61
CA TYR A 66 -4.42 -19.20 24.11
C TYR A 66 -5.23 -18.45 23.05
N GLN A 67 -4.64 -17.45 22.38
CA GLN A 67 -5.32 -16.70 21.31
C GLN A 67 -5.76 -17.62 20.16
N ALA A 68 -4.90 -18.51 19.70
CA ALA A 68 -5.23 -19.48 18.66
C ALA A 68 -6.32 -20.45 19.11
N SER A 69 -6.34 -20.88 20.38
CA SER A 69 -7.44 -21.68 20.94
C SER A 69 -8.79 -20.95 20.93
N CYS A 70 -8.77 -19.61 20.92
CA CYS A 70 -9.93 -18.75 20.79
C CYS A 70 -10.30 -18.44 19.32
N GLY A 71 -9.58 -18.99 18.33
CA GLY A 71 -9.83 -18.77 16.91
C GLY A 71 -9.17 -17.52 16.32
N VAL A 72 -8.19 -16.91 17.00
CA VAL A 72 -7.40 -15.81 16.45
C VAL A 72 -6.41 -16.34 15.40
N ASP A 73 -6.30 -15.66 14.26
CA ASP A 73 -5.44 -16.08 13.13
C ASP A 73 -4.10 -15.34 13.04
N GLY A 74 -3.85 -14.36 13.90
CA GLY A 74 -2.65 -13.52 13.87
C GLY A 74 -2.65 -12.39 14.89
N VAL A 75 -1.60 -11.58 14.89
CA VAL A 75 -1.41 -10.50 15.86
C VAL A 75 -0.85 -9.23 15.23
N LYS A 76 -1.39 -8.08 15.64
CA LYS A 76 -0.75 -6.77 15.50
C LYS A 76 -0.08 -6.42 16.84
N VAL A 77 1.20 -6.07 16.80
CA VAL A 77 1.98 -5.78 18.01
C VAL A 77 2.48 -4.34 17.99
N ASP A 78 1.87 -3.50 18.83
CA ASP A 78 2.25 -2.09 19.03
C ASP A 78 3.39 -1.91 20.05
N VAL A 79 3.86 -0.67 20.15
CA VAL A 79 4.84 -0.19 21.16
C VAL A 79 6.16 -0.96 21.10
N GLN A 80 6.58 -1.40 19.90
CA GLN A 80 7.80 -2.19 19.75
C GLN A 80 9.07 -1.36 19.93
N GLY A 81 9.06 -0.10 19.50
CA GLY A 81 10.20 0.81 19.59
C GLY A 81 10.67 1.06 21.03
N VAL A 82 9.83 0.82 22.04
CA VAL A 82 10.18 1.04 23.45
C VAL A 82 11.35 0.18 23.94
N LEU A 83 11.63 -0.95 23.27
CA LEU A 83 12.78 -1.80 23.60
C LEU A 83 14.12 -1.06 23.47
N GLU A 84 14.18 -0.03 22.63
CA GLU A 84 15.36 0.83 22.49
C GLU A 84 15.76 1.48 23.82
N LEU A 85 14.78 1.79 24.68
CA LEU A 85 14.98 2.46 25.96
C LEU A 85 15.24 1.50 27.12
N LEU A 86 15.19 0.20 26.87
CA LEU A 86 15.21 -0.85 27.91
C LEU A 86 16.45 -1.74 27.87
N GLY A 87 17.42 -1.46 26.99
CA GLY A 87 18.57 -2.33 26.76
C GLY A 87 19.59 -2.43 27.91
N ALA A 88 19.50 -1.54 28.92
CA ALA A 88 20.43 -1.52 30.05
C ALA A 88 20.32 -2.81 30.87
N GLY A 89 21.46 -3.48 31.14
CA GLY A 89 21.48 -4.76 31.84
C GLY A 89 21.15 -5.99 30.98
N TYR A 90 20.78 -5.81 29.70
CA TYR A 90 20.37 -6.91 28.80
C TYR A 90 21.28 -7.06 27.55
N GLY A 91 22.53 -6.60 27.65
CA GLY A 91 23.48 -6.61 26.53
C GLY A 91 23.25 -5.50 25.50
N GLY A 92 22.45 -4.48 25.85
CA GLY A 92 22.13 -3.34 24.99
C GLY A 92 20.87 -3.53 24.14
N ARG A 93 20.39 -2.42 23.56
CA ARG A 93 19.12 -2.35 22.80
C ARG A 93 19.02 -3.38 21.66
N VAL A 94 20.13 -3.63 20.95
CA VAL A 94 20.18 -4.57 19.83
C VAL A 94 19.97 -6.02 20.32
N SER A 95 20.66 -6.41 21.40
CA SER A 95 20.55 -7.75 21.98
C SER A 95 19.14 -8.01 22.49
N LEU A 96 18.57 -7.05 23.22
CA LEU A 96 17.22 -7.15 23.75
C LEU A 96 16.18 -7.24 22.62
N THR A 97 16.28 -6.37 21.61
CA THR A 97 15.38 -6.36 20.45
C THR A 97 15.41 -7.70 19.72
N ARG A 98 16.59 -8.27 19.46
CA ARG A 98 16.72 -9.57 18.78
C ARG A 98 16.07 -10.71 19.57
N GLN A 99 16.22 -10.73 20.89
CA GLN A 99 15.60 -11.77 21.73
C GLN A 99 14.07 -11.64 21.73
N TYR A 100 13.56 -10.43 21.94
CA TYR A 100 12.12 -10.18 21.97
C TYR A 100 11.46 -10.41 20.61
N LEU A 101 12.05 -9.87 19.54
CA LEU A 101 11.52 -10.00 18.18
C LEU A 101 11.62 -11.43 17.68
N GLY A 102 12.76 -12.11 17.91
CA GLY A 102 12.93 -13.51 17.52
C GLY A 102 11.92 -14.42 18.22
N ALA A 103 11.71 -14.25 19.53
CA ALA A 103 10.71 -15.00 20.27
C ALA A 103 9.27 -14.70 19.79
N LEU A 104 8.98 -13.44 19.46
CA LEU A 104 7.68 -13.05 18.90
C LEU A 104 7.45 -13.73 17.55
N GLU A 105 8.39 -13.62 16.62
CA GLU A 105 8.32 -14.22 15.29
C GLU A 105 8.21 -15.74 15.33
N ASP A 106 8.99 -16.40 16.20
CA ASP A 106 8.96 -17.86 16.38
C ASP A 106 7.59 -18.31 16.90
N SER A 107 7.07 -17.67 17.96
CA SER A 107 5.77 -18.03 18.53
C SER A 107 4.62 -17.87 17.53
N VAL A 108 4.63 -16.82 16.70
CA VAL A 108 3.62 -16.60 15.66
C VAL A 108 3.69 -17.72 14.63
N THR A 109 4.91 -18.02 14.15
CA THR A 109 5.15 -19.05 13.13
C THR A 109 4.77 -20.44 13.62
N GLU A 110 5.03 -20.75 14.89
CA GLU A 110 4.75 -22.05 15.50
C GLU A 110 3.26 -22.23 15.81
N THR A 111 2.50 -21.15 16.00
CA THR A 111 1.13 -21.21 16.54
C THR A 111 0.04 -20.93 15.50
N PHE A 112 0.20 -19.89 14.68
CA PHE A 112 -0.83 -19.48 13.72
C PHE A 112 -0.66 -20.18 12.37
N LYS A 113 -1.78 -20.43 11.67
CA LYS A 113 -1.79 -21.15 10.38
C LYS A 113 -1.10 -20.36 9.25
N SER A 114 -0.97 -19.06 9.41
CA SER A 114 -0.41 -18.15 8.42
C SER A 114 0.38 -17.07 9.13
N ASN A 115 1.36 -16.51 8.43
CA ASN A 115 2.15 -15.41 8.96
C ASN A 115 1.32 -14.12 8.92
N ASN A 116 0.60 -13.87 10.01
CA ASN A 116 -0.23 -12.69 10.21
C ASN A 116 0.33 -11.83 11.35
N LEU A 117 1.65 -11.58 11.33
CA LEU A 117 2.31 -10.66 12.26
C LEU A 117 2.46 -9.28 11.64
N ILE A 118 1.74 -8.30 12.18
CA ILE A 118 1.88 -6.88 11.87
C ILE A 118 2.67 -6.20 12.98
N CYS A 119 3.86 -5.71 12.65
CA CYS A 119 4.70 -4.98 13.59
C CYS A 119 4.43 -3.48 13.51
N SER A 120 4.10 -2.85 14.63
CA SER A 120 3.75 -1.45 14.68
C SER A 120 4.62 -0.69 15.69
N MET A 121 4.78 0.62 15.45
CA MET A 121 5.74 1.47 16.16
C MET A 121 7.16 0.88 16.13
N SER A 122 7.56 0.30 15.00
CA SER A 122 8.76 -0.53 14.87
C SER A 122 9.75 -0.02 13.82
N LEU A 123 9.71 1.28 13.48
CA LEU A 123 10.53 1.88 12.41
C LEU A 123 11.99 2.20 12.81
N ASN A 124 12.45 1.74 13.97
CA ASN A 124 13.84 1.95 14.39
C ASN A 124 14.79 0.97 13.68
N THR A 125 16.09 1.31 13.66
CA THR A 125 17.10 0.49 12.99
C THR A 125 17.27 -0.90 13.61
N ASP A 126 17.04 -1.03 14.92
CA ASP A 126 17.21 -2.31 15.61
C ASP A 126 16.19 -3.33 15.12
N PHE A 127 14.93 -2.90 14.93
CA PHE A 127 13.90 -3.71 14.32
C PHE A 127 14.23 -4.00 12.85
N LEU A 128 14.50 -2.97 12.03
CA LEU A 128 14.71 -3.14 10.59
C LEU A 128 15.85 -4.11 10.26
N TYR A 129 16.94 -4.10 11.04
CA TYR A 129 18.08 -5.01 10.85
C TYR A 129 17.97 -6.32 11.63
N SER A 130 16.89 -6.55 12.38
CA SER A 130 16.70 -7.78 13.17
C SER A 130 15.46 -8.59 12.78
N THR A 131 14.46 -7.97 12.13
CA THR A 131 13.27 -8.66 11.62
C THR A 131 13.64 -9.71 10.58
N LYS A 132 12.98 -10.87 10.62
CA LYS A 132 13.26 -11.98 9.70
C LYS A 132 12.00 -12.61 9.13
N LYS A 133 10.91 -12.60 9.90
CA LYS A 133 9.69 -13.35 9.60
C LYS A 133 8.43 -12.50 9.71
N ALA A 134 8.45 -11.30 10.28
CA ALA A 134 7.24 -10.48 10.35
C ALA A 134 6.64 -10.25 8.94
N ALA A 135 5.30 -10.32 8.85
CA ALA A 135 4.61 -10.25 7.56
C ALA A 135 4.58 -8.81 7.03
N ALA A 136 4.28 -7.86 7.92
CA ALA A 136 4.19 -6.46 7.60
C ALA A 136 4.70 -5.59 8.76
N ALA A 137 5.15 -4.38 8.46
CA ALA A 137 5.47 -3.39 9.48
C ALA A 137 4.95 -2.00 9.13
N ARG A 138 4.36 -1.32 10.13
CA ARG A 138 3.84 0.06 10.02
C ARG A 138 4.93 0.96 9.41
N ALA A 139 4.59 1.60 8.29
CA ALA A 139 5.50 2.50 7.57
C ALA A 139 5.31 3.98 7.91
N THR A 140 4.34 4.32 8.75
CA THR A 140 3.91 5.70 9.02
C THR A 140 3.63 5.94 10.50
N GLU A 141 3.32 7.19 10.83
CA GLU A 141 2.46 7.52 11.96
C GLU A 141 1.04 6.95 11.75
N ASP A 142 0.20 6.94 12.78
CA ASP A 142 -1.20 6.54 12.68
C ASP A 142 -2.00 7.46 11.73
N PHE A 143 -2.97 6.87 11.04
CA PHE A 143 -4.02 7.61 10.34
C PHE A 143 -4.90 8.34 11.36
N MET A 144 -4.82 9.67 11.37
CA MET A 144 -5.57 10.53 12.28
C MET A 144 -6.72 11.22 11.53
N PRO A 145 -7.95 10.65 11.49
CA PRO A 145 -9.05 11.16 10.66
C PRO A 145 -9.42 12.62 10.98
N ASN A 146 -9.28 13.01 12.25
CA ASN A 146 -9.64 14.34 12.73
C ASN A 146 -8.53 15.39 12.60
N GLU A 147 -7.37 15.02 12.04
CA GLU A 147 -6.22 15.92 11.86
C GLU A 147 -6.03 16.23 10.37
N PRO A 148 -6.55 17.38 9.87
CA PRO A 148 -6.55 17.69 8.44
C PRO A 148 -5.15 17.83 7.84
N THR A 149 -4.19 18.30 8.64
CA THR A 149 -2.79 18.49 8.22
C THR A 149 -2.04 17.17 8.05
N PHE A 150 -2.47 16.10 8.71
CA PHE A 150 -1.81 14.80 8.66
C PHE A 150 -2.25 13.96 7.46
N GLN A 151 -3.38 14.31 6.82
CA GLN A 151 -3.94 13.52 5.72
C GLN A 151 -2.97 13.39 4.54
N THR A 152 -2.38 14.50 4.11
CA THR A 152 -1.42 14.51 3.01
C THR A 152 -0.04 14.02 3.44
N LEU A 153 0.38 14.38 4.66
CA LEU A 153 1.64 13.95 5.25
C LEU A 153 1.71 12.43 5.37
N HIS A 154 0.62 11.78 5.76
CA HIS A 154 0.52 10.33 5.90
C HIS A 154 0.88 9.61 4.60
N VAL A 155 0.26 9.99 3.48
CA VAL A 155 0.53 9.37 2.17
C VAL A 155 1.96 9.64 1.70
N ALA A 156 2.46 10.86 1.91
CA ALA A 156 3.85 11.20 1.58
C ALA A 156 4.84 10.37 2.42
N ALA A 157 4.68 10.36 3.74
CA ALA A 157 5.53 9.58 4.66
C ALA A 157 5.49 8.09 4.31
N ALA A 158 4.32 7.53 4.01
CA ALA A 158 4.17 6.12 3.63
C ALA A 158 4.99 5.79 2.39
N ALA A 159 4.87 6.60 1.34
CA ALA A 159 5.59 6.40 0.09
C ALA A 159 7.11 6.54 0.29
N PHE A 160 7.57 7.60 0.95
CA PHE A 160 9.01 7.84 1.15
C PHE A 160 9.64 6.78 2.06
N ASN A 161 9.00 6.41 3.17
CA ASN A 161 9.52 5.36 4.05
C ASN A 161 9.58 4.00 3.33
N SER A 162 8.62 3.73 2.42
CA SER A 162 8.56 2.53 1.57
C SER A 162 9.74 2.34 0.61
N LEU A 163 10.59 3.36 0.40
CA LEU A 163 11.86 3.23 -0.32
C LEU A 163 12.83 2.27 0.39
N LEU A 164 12.90 2.35 1.72
CA LEU A 164 13.78 1.49 2.51
C LEU A 164 13.03 0.29 3.10
N ILE A 165 11.91 0.54 3.80
CA ILE A 165 11.21 -0.55 4.50
C ILE A 165 10.65 -1.59 3.52
N GLY A 166 10.24 -1.16 2.33
CA GLY A 166 9.72 -2.05 1.28
C GLY A 166 10.74 -3.01 0.67
N GLU A 167 12.04 -2.82 0.94
CA GLU A 167 13.10 -3.79 0.58
C GLU A 167 13.28 -4.89 1.64
N ILE A 168 12.70 -4.70 2.83
CA ILE A 168 12.91 -5.54 4.01
C ILE A 168 11.64 -6.30 4.37
N ILE A 169 10.49 -5.63 4.33
CA ILE A 169 9.20 -6.14 4.80
C ILE A 169 8.06 -5.43 4.08
N VAL A 170 6.88 -6.05 4.00
CA VAL A 170 5.69 -5.40 3.43
C VAL A 170 5.37 -4.14 4.25
N PRO A 171 5.46 -2.93 3.66
CA PRO A 171 5.13 -1.71 4.38
C PRO A 171 3.64 -1.72 4.69
N ASP A 172 3.24 -1.44 5.92
CA ASP A 172 1.84 -1.32 6.29
C ASP A 172 1.47 0.18 6.37
N TRP A 173 0.67 0.65 5.40
CA TRP A 173 0.29 2.06 5.18
C TRP A 173 -0.89 2.53 6.03
N ASP A 174 -1.31 1.71 6.97
CA ASP A 174 -2.39 1.96 7.93
C ASP A 174 -3.78 1.89 7.35
N MET A 175 -4.70 1.66 8.28
CA MET A 175 -6.12 1.80 8.07
C MET A 175 -6.47 3.20 7.57
N PHE A 176 -7.65 3.32 6.99
CA PHE A 176 -8.27 4.60 6.68
C PHE A 176 -9.78 4.48 6.86
N TYR A 177 -10.48 5.61 6.81
CA TYR A 177 -11.94 5.65 6.80
C TYR A 177 -12.42 5.78 5.36
N SER A 178 -13.26 4.83 4.93
CA SER A 178 -13.96 4.89 3.65
C SER A 178 -15.06 5.94 3.66
N ASP A 179 -15.72 6.17 4.79
CA ASP A 179 -16.68 7.25 4.98
C ASP A 179 -15.97 8.49 5.57
N HIS A 180 -15.18 9.16 4.73
CA HIS A 180 -14.44 10.36 5.11
C HIS A 180 -14.20 11.29 3.93
N ILE A 181 -14.04 12.59 4.19
CA ILE A 181 -13.80 13.59 3.12
C ILE A 181 -12.51 13.34 2.32
N THR A 182 -11.56 12.58 2.90
CA THR A 182 -10.30 12.18 2.25
C THR A 182 -10.28 10.72 1.77
N ALA A 183 -11.44 10.04 1.72
CA ALA A 183 -11.52 8.62 1.41
C ALA A 183 -11.01 8.26 -0.01
N GLU A 184 -11.35 9.04 -1.04
CA GLU A 184 -10.84 8.81 -2.41
C GLU A 184 -9.31 8.95 -2.45
N PHE A 185 -8.77 9.96 -1.75
CA PHE A 185 -7.33 10.22 -1.68
C PHE A 185 -6.58 9.06 -1.01
N HIS A 186 -7.06 8.60 0.15
CA HIS A 186 -6.43 7.51 0.89
C HIS A 186 -6.66 6.15 0.24
N GLY A 187 -7.85 5.92 -0.32
CA GLY A 187 -8.19 4.71 -1.07
C GLY A 187 -7.27 4.54 -2.27
N ALA A 188 -7.18 5.57 -3.12
CA ALA A 188 -6.23 5.58 -4.24
C ALA A 188 -4.80 5.26 -3.78
N ALA A 189 -4.31 5.91 -2.70
CA ALA A 189 -2.97 5.64 -2.17
C ALA A 189 -2.77 4.17 -1.75
N ARG A 190 -3.77 3.53 -1.12
CA ARG A 190 -3.70 2.10 -0.72
C ARG A 190 -3.70 1.15 -1.92
N ALA A 191 -4.30 1.53 -3.04
CA ALA A 191 -4.23 0.73 -4.27
C ALA A 191 -2.80 0.66 -4.84
N LEU A 192 -1.99 1.70 -4.58
CA LEU A 192 -0.60 1.79 -5.02
C LEU A 192 0.42 1.25 -4.02
N SER A 193 0.04 1.03 -2.76
CA SER A 193 0.98 0.75 -1.67
C SER A 193 1.69 -0.60 -1.80
N GLY A 194 1.07 -1.58 -2.47
CA GLY A 194 1.53 -2.97 -2.42
C GLY A 194 1.28 -3.65 -1.07
N SER A 195 0.49 -3.01 -0.20
CA SER A 195 0.20 -3.43 1.16
C SER A 195 -1.15 -4.12 1.27
N ALA A 196 -1.49 -4.58 2.47
CA ALA A 196 -2.88 -4.88 2.81
C ALA A 196 -3.71 -3.59 2.90
N VAL A 197 -5.03 -3.74 2.85
CA VAL A 197 -6.00 -2.65 2.96
C VAL A 197 -6.94 -2.94 4.13
N TYR A 198 -6.98 -2.02 5.08
CA TYR A 198 -7.87 -2.11 6.24
C TYR A 198 -8.74 -0.85 6.30
N VAL A 199 -10.05 -1.03 6.42
CA VAL A 199 -10.96 0.07 6.77
C VAL A 199 -11.27 0.01 8.25
N SER A 200 -11.35 1.17 8.90
CA SER A 200 -11.61 1.28 10.33
C SER A 200 -12.82 2.19 10.61
N ASP A 201 -13.73 2.24 9.65
CA ASP A 201 -14.96 3.02 9.83
C ASP A 201 -15.76 2.52 11.03
N LYS A 202 -16.58 3.42 11.56
CA LYS A 202 -17.63 3.04 12.50
C LYS A 202 -18.54 1.98 11.85
N PRO A 203 -18.93 0.91 12.57
CA PRO A 203 -19.87 -0.07 12.05
C PRO A 203 -21.14 0.58 11.49
N GLY A 204 -21.47 0.24 10.23
CA GLY A 204 -22.62 0.79 9.52
C GLY A 204 -22.37 2.13 8.81
N SER A 205 -21.17 2.70 8.88
CA SER A 205 -20.76 3.94 8.22
C SER A 205 -19.67 3.65 7.19
N HIS A 206 -19.97 2.85 6.18
CA HIS A 206 -19.01 2.47 5.13
C HIS A 206 -19.41 3.09 3.80
N ASP A 207 -18.42 3.64 3.08
CA ASP A 207 -18.59 4.01 1.68
C ASP A 207 -18.23 2.81 0.80
N PHE A 208 -19.26 2.10 0.33
CA PHE A 208 -19.08 0.95 -0.54
C PHE A 208 -18.59 1.31 -1.94
N ASP A 209 -18.76 2.54 -2.41
CA ASP A 209 -18.27 2.96 -3.71
C ASP A 209 -16.73 3.11 -3.66
N ILE A 210 -16.19 3.61 -2.55
CA ILE A 210 -14.74 3.61 -2.30
C ILE A 210 -14.20 2.19 -2.11
N ILE A 211 -14.87 1.35 -1.31
CA ILE A 211 -14.39 -0.02 -1.03
C ILE A 211 -14.37 -0.88 -2.29
N LYS A 212 -15.39 -0.79 -3.15
CA LYS A 212 -15.47 -1.57 -4.40
C LYS A 212 -14.41 -1.17 -5.43
N LYS A 213 -13.82 0.02 -5.33
CA LYS A 213 -12.65 0.43 -6.13
C LYS A 213 -11.34 -0.25 -5.68
N LEU A 214 -11.33 -0.90 -4.51
CA LEU A 214 -10.15 -1.52 -3.89
C LEU A 214 -10.23 -3.04 -3.80
N VAL A 215 -11.42 -3.56 -3.49
CA VAL A 215 -11.63 -4.95 -3.07
C VAL A 215 -12.54 -5.66 -4.07
N LEU A 216 -12.15 -6.87 -4.47
CA LEU A 216 -12.97 -7.77 -5.27
C LEU A 216 -14.05 -8.42 -4.40
N PRO A 217 -15.15 -8.94 -4.97
CA PRO A 217 -16.23 -9.52 -4.18
C PRO A 217 -15.85 -10.73 -3.31
N ASP A 218 -14.73 -11.39 -3.61
CA ASP A 218 -14.16 -12.47 -2.78
C ASP A 218 -13.35 -11.96 -1.58
N GLY A 219 -13.27 -10.64 -1.38
CA GLY A 219 -12.49 -9.99 -0.33
C GLY A 219 -11.02 -9.79 -0.66
N SER A 220 -10.53 -10.31 -1.79
CA SER A 220 -9.15 -10.11 -2.22
C SER A 220 -8.95 -8.73 -2.86
N ILE A 221 -7.72 -8.23 -2.84
CA ILE A 221 -7.35 -6.96 -3.46
C ILE A 221 -6.54 -7.18 -4.73
N LEU A 222 -6.59 -6.20 -5.65
CA LEU A 222 -5.68 -6.11 -6.79
C LEU A 222 -4.33 -5.54 -6.33
N ARG A 223 -3.62 -6.28 -5.47
CA ARG A 223 -2.35 -5.82 -4.88
C ARG A 223 -1.27 -5.71 -5.96
N ALA A 224 -0.62 -4.56 -6.04
CA ALA A 224 0.57 -4.39 -6.85
C ALA A 224 1.77 -5.20 -6.29
N ARG A 225 2.80 -5.41 -7.11
CA ARG A 225 3.91 -6.34 -6.85
C ARG A 225 4.91 -5.80 -5.84
N TYR A 226 5.27 -4.53 -5.95
CA TYR A 226 6.30 -3.90 -5.12
C TYR A 226 5.68 -3.08 -4.00
N ALA A 227 6.51 -2.50 -3.15
CA ALA A 227 6.07 -1.41 -2.29
C ALA A 227 5.85 -0.13 -3.12
N GLY A 228 4.76 0.59 -2.87
CA GLY A 228 4.49 1.88 -3.52
C GLY A 228 5.57 2.90 -3.15
N ARG A 229 6.17 3.55 -4.14
CA ARG A 229 7.31 4.46 -3.94
C ARG A 229 7.17 5.74 -4.75
N PRO A 230 7.77 6.86 -4.30
CA PRO A 230 7.85 8.05 -5.11
C PRO A 230 8.50 7.75 -6.45
N THR A 231 8.02 8.38 -7.51
CA THR A 231 8.75 8.39 -8.79
C THR A 231 10.08 9.11 -8.61
N ARG A 232 11.07 8.78 -9.45
CA ARG A 232 12.43 9.30 -9.32
C ARG A 232 12.51 10.82 -9.28
N ASP A 233 11.67 11.50 -10.05
CA ASP A 233 11.62 12.96 -10.12
C ASP A 233 10.99 13.62 -8.89
N CYS A 234 10.28 12.86 -8.05
CA CYS A 234 9.73 13.35 -6.78
C CYS A 234 10.71 13.21 -5.59
N LEU A 235 11.78 12.42 -5.70
CA LEU A 235 12.65 12.05 -4.57
C LEU A 235 13.28 13.24 -3.82
N PHE A 236 13.55 14.34 -4.52
CA PHE A 236 14.19 15.54 -3.98
C PHE A 236 13.27 16.76 -3.92
N ASN A 237 11.97 16.56 -4.15
CA ASN A 237 10.97 17.60 -4.00
C ASN A 237 10.30 17.47 -2.63
N ASP A 238 9.79 18.59 -2.12
CA ASP A 238 8.92 18.58 -0.96
C ASP A 238 7.45 18.61 -1.42
N PRO A 239 6.75 17.45 -1.45
CA PRO A 239 5.38 17.38 -1.93
C PRO A 239 4.36 17.90 -0.91
N VAL A 240 4.78 18.28 0.29
CA VAL A 240 3.88 18.57 1.41
C VAL A 240 3.88 20.03 1.85
N THR A 241 4.96 20.78 1.66
CA THR A 241 5.01 22.20 2.08
C THR A 241 5.52 23.22 1.05
N ASP A 242 6.09 22.82 -0.09
CA ASP A 242 6.70 23.77 -1.04
C ASP A 242 5.71 24.59 -1.89
N GLY A 243 4.41 24.28 -1.80
CA GLY A 243 3.33 24.98 -2.48
C GLY A 243 3.21 24.72 -3.97
N LYS A 244 4.02 23.84 -4.57
CA LYS A 244 4.09 23.67 -6.04
C LYS A 244 4.26 22.23 -6.53
N SER A 245 4.75 21.32 -5.70
CA SER A 245 5.09 19.95 -6.11
C SER A 245 3.94 18.97 -5.88
N LEU A 246 3.63 18.16 -6.89
CA LEU A 246 2.79 16.97 -6.73
C LEU A 246 3.64 15.77 -6.33
N LEU A 247 3.08 14.88 -5.52
CA LEU A 247 3.66 13.57 -5.27
C LEU A 247 3.17 12.58 -6.32
N LYS A 248 4.10 11.92 -7.02
CA LYS A 248 3.78 10.77 -7.85
C LYS A 248 4.29 9.51 -7.17
N ILE A 249 3.44 8.51 -7.07
CA ILE A 249 3.74 7.19 -6.51
C ILE A 249 3.59 6.19 -7.65
N TRP A 250 4.54 5.28 -7.82
CA TRP A 250 4.45 4.22 -8.82
C TRP A 250 4.52 2.83 -8.19
N ASN A 251 3.95 1.87 -8.90
CA ASN A 251 4.08 0.44 -8.61
C ASN A 251 3.90 -0.39 -9.90
N LEU A 252 4.12 -1.70 -9.82
CA LEU A 252 4.09 -2.63 -10.95
C LEU A 252 3.06 -3.74 -10.74
N ASN A 253 2.31 -4.08 -11.78
CA ASN A 253 1.43 -5.25 -11.85
C ASN A 253 2.09 -6.38 -12.66
N LYS A 254 1.34 -7.43 -13.01
CA LYS A 254 1.86 -8.53 -13.83
C LYS A 254 2.17 -8.12 -15.27
N LEU A 255 1.36 -7.22 -15.86
CA LEU A 255 1.46 -6.80 -17.27
C LEU A 255 1.39 -5.29 -17.48
N SER A 256 1.36 -4.48 -16.41
CA SER A 256 1.21 -3.03 -16.48
C SER A 256 1.89 -2.37 -15.29
N GLY A 257 2.06 -1.05 -15.34
CA GLY A 257 2.37 -0.22 -14.18
C GLY A 257 1.15 0.56 -13.70
N VAL A 258 1.25 1.12 -12.50
CA VAL A 258 0.27 2.07 -11.95
C VAL A 258 1.00 3.30 -11.41
N ILE A 259 0.48 4.49 -11.71
CA ILE A 259 0.99 5.77 -11.20
C ILE A 259 -0.16 6.50 -10.53
N GLY A 260 0.00 6.89 -9.27
CA GLY A 260 -0.92 7.75 -8.56
C GLY A 260 -0.30 9.12 -8.42
N VAL A 261 -1.02 10.17 -8.79
CA VAL A 261 -0.58 11.56 -8.64
C VAL A 261 -1.44 12.21 -7.57
N PHE A 262 -0.80 12.81 -6.57
CA PHE A 262 -1.44 13.32 -5.36
C PHE A 262 -1.00 14.76 -5.10
N ASN A 263 -1.97 15.64 -4.82
CA ASN A 263 -1.65 16.93 -4.25
C ASN A 263 -1.56 16.81 -2.73
N CYS A 264 -0.33 16.59 -2.24
CA CYS A 264 -0.03 16.43 -0.82
C CYS A 264 0.28 17.74 -0.09
N GLN A 265 0.13 18.90 -0.74
CA GLN A 265 0.49 20.19 -0.15
C GLN A 265 -0.32 20.51 1.10
N ARG A 266 0.19 21.46 1.91
CA ARG A 266 -0.47 22.02 3.10
C ARG A 266 -0.48 21.10 4.33
N ALA A 267 0.51 20.22 4.47
CA ALA A 267 0.68 19.38 5.66
C ALA A 267 1.02 20.15 6.96
N GLY A 268 1.09 21.48 6.93
CA GLY A 268 1.52 22.30 8.05
C GLY A 268 3.05 22.36 8.14
N ILE A 269 3.62 21.80 9.22
CA ILE A 269 5.05 21.89 9.53
C ILE A 269 5.66 20.48 9.54
N TRP A 270 6.69 20.27 8.71
CA TRP A 270 7.50 19.06 8.68
C TRP A 270 9.01 19.41 8.63
N PRO A 271 9.87 18.82 9.48
CA PRO A 271 9.56 17.85 10.53
C PRO A 271 8.71 18.46 11.66
N PRO A 272 7.98 17.64 12.44
CA PRO A 272 7.16 18.12 13.55
C PRO A 272 8.03 18.88 14.58
N ILE A 273 7.60 20.09 14.99
CA ILE A 273 8.32 20.91 15.98
C ILE A 273 7.49 20.97 17.27
N LYS A 274 8.14 20.74 18.41
CA LYS A 274 7.50 20.77 19.72
C LYS A 274 6.85 22.14 19.98
N GLY A 275 5.57 22.13 20.34
CA GLY A 275 4.79 23.34 20.65
C GLY A 275 4.27 24.09 19.42
N SER A 276 4.49 23.60 18.21
CA SER A 276 3.91 24.17 16.99
C SER A 276 2.42 23.87 16.86
N ILE A 277 1.67 24.84 16.35
CA ILE A 277 0.26 24.65 16.00
C ILE A 277 0.21 24.14 14.56
N TYR A 278 -0.34 22.94 14.37
CA TYR A 278 -0.51 22.32 13.06
C TYR A 278 -1.79 22.81 12.39
N MET A 279 -1.81 24.08 11.98
CA MET A 279 -2.90 24.59 11.14
C MET A 279 -2.61 24.28 9.67
N PRO A 280 -3.63 23.90 8.87
CA PRO A 280 -3.49 23.84 7.42
C PRO A 280 -3.03 25.21 6.90
N ALA A 281 -2.02 25.23 6.04
CA ALA A 281 -1.59 26.46 5.41
C ALA A 281 -2.79 27.10 4.66
N PRO A 282 -3.07 28.40 4.84
CA PRO A 282 -4.12 29.08 4.10
C PRO A 282 -3.87 28.97 2.60
N GLY A 283 -4.90 28.72 1.80
CA GLY A 283 -4.73 28.69 0.35
C GLY A 283 -6.02 28.56 -0.43
N SER A 284 -6.02 29.15 -1.62
CA SER A 284 -7.16 29.46 -2.50
C SER A 284 -7.86 28.26 -3.17
N GLY A 285 -7.55 27.01 -2.79
CA GLY A 285 -7.97 25.82 -3.53
C GLY A 285 -7.42 25.73 -4.97
N THR A 286 -6.54 26.64 -5.41
CA THR A 286 -6.03 26.66 -6.79
C THR A 286 -5.26 25.36 -7.11
N PRO A 287 -5.58 24.70 -8.24
CA PRO A 287 -4.84 23.52 -8.66
C PRO A 287 -3.36 23.81 -8.88
N ILE A 288 -2.49 22.90 -8.45
CA ILE A 288 -1.08 22.91 -8.87
C ILE A 288 -0.88 21.88 -9.99
N SER A 289 0.11 22.14 -10.84
CA SER A 289 0.38 21.29 -12.00
C SER A 289 1.62 20.44 -11.81
N GLY A 290 1.59 19.24 -12.37
CA GLY A 290 2.75 18.36 -12.48
C GLY A 290 2.78 17.67 -13.85
N ILE A 291 3.86 16.94 -14.09
CA ILE A 291 4.09 16.24 -15.35
C ILE A 291 4.12 14.74 -15.09
N VAL A 292 3.38 13.99 -15.90
CA VAL A 292 3.31 12.53 -15.86
C VAL A 292 3.87 11.95 -17.15
N SER A 293 4.60 10.86 -17.03
CA SER A 293 5.14 10.07 -18.14
C SER A 293 4.92 8.59 -17.88
N ALA A 294 4.77 7.77 -18.92
CA ALA A 294 4.76 6.32 -18.74
C ALA A 294 6.12 5.80 -18.20
N GLY A 295 7.21 6.55 -18.46
CA GLY A 295 8.53 6.31 -17.87
C GLY A 295 8.63 6.55 -16.37
N ASP A 296 7.60 7.12 -15.72
CA ASP A 296 7.56 7.26 -14.25
C ASP A 296 7.38 5.90 -13.54
N VAL A 297 6.98 4.85 -14.26
CA VAL A 297 7.04 3.47 -13.79
C VAL A 297 8.45 2.93 -14.07
N ASP A 298 9.35 3.04 -13.09
CA ASP A 298 10.77 2.68 -13.26
C ASP A 298 10.97 1.27 -13.84
N ALA A 299 10.15 0.31 -13.39
CA ALA A 299 10.24 -1.11 -13.75
C ALA A 299 9.33 -1.53 -14.93
N LEU A 300 8.81 -0.59 -15.74
CA LEU A 300 7.84 -0.92 -16.80
C LEU A 300 8.34 -1.95 -17.82
N GLU A 301 9.64 -1.94 -18.11
CA GLU A 301 10.26 -2.83 -19.10
C GLU A 301 10.19 -4.30 -18.68
N GLU A 302 10.14 -4.59 -17.38
CA GLU A 302 10.02 -5.95 -16.85
C GLU A 302 8.71 -6.64 -17.27
N VAL A 303 7.68 -5.87 -17.62
CA VAL A 303 6.34 -6.38 -17.96
C VAL A 303 5.89 -6.01 -19.37
N ALA A 304 6.74 -5.30 -20.12
CA ALA A 304 6.42 -4.80 -21.45
C ALA A 304 6.25 -5.92 -22.49
N GLY A 305 6.99 -7.01 -22.35
CA GLY A 305 7.02 -8.13 -23.30
C GLY A 305 7.85 -7.84 -24.56
N GLU A 306 8.30 -8.90 -25.22
CA GLU A 306 9.28 -8.83 -26.33
C GLU A 306 8.80 -8.04 -27.56
N ASN A 307 7.49 -8.01 -27.77
CA ASN A 307 6.87 -7.32 -28.92
C ASN A 307 6.47 -5.86 -28.63
N TRP A 308 6.93 -5.31 -27.51
CA TRP A 308 6.74 -3.89 -27.20
C TRP A 308 7.74 -3.01 -27.96
N ARG A 309 7.30 -1.82 -28.36
CA ARG A 309 8.07 -0.84 -29.14
C ARG A 309 8.02 0.55 -28.51
N GLY A 310 8.06 0.61 -27.18
CA GLY A 310 8.12 1.86 -26.42
C GLY A 310 6.82 2.67 -26.36
N HIS A 311 5.68 2.12 -26.77
CA HIS A 311 4.38 2.80 -26.72
C HIS A 311 3.48 2.24 -25.62
N CYS A 312 2.71 3.08 -24.95
CA CYS A 312 1.86 2.71 -23.83
C CYS A 312 0.44 3.26 -24.02
N ALA A 313 -0.52 2.49 -23.56
CA ALA A 313 -1.89 2.91 -23.31
C ALA A 313 -1.95 3.39 -21.85
N VAL A 314 -2.32 4.64 -21.62
CA VAL A 314 -2.40 5.27 -20.31
C VAL A 314 -3.86 5.59 -20.01
N TYR A 315 -4.44 4.88 -19.06
CA TYR A 315 -5.83 5.05 -18.65
C TYR A 315 -5.91 5.79 -17.31
N ALA A 316 -6.61 6.94 -17.31
CA ALA A 316 -6.89 7.72 -16.11
C ALA A 316 -8.17 7.18 -15.45
N CYS A 317 -8.04 6.56 -14.28
CA CYS A 317 -9.11 5.85 -13.61
C CYS A 317 -10.25 6.77 -13.18
N LEU A 318 -9.94 7.91 -12.54
CA LEU A 318 -10.96 8.80 -11.98
C LEU A 318 -11.61 9.66 -13.05
N SER A 319 -10.83 10.11 -14.04
CA SER A 319 -11.34 10.86 -15.19
C SER A 319 -11.99 9.98 -16.27
N GLY A 320 -11.76 8.67 -16.26
CA GLY A 320 -12.33 7.71 -17.22
C GLY A 320 -11.84 7.88 -18.66
N SER A 321 -10.58 8.31 -18.87
CA SER A 321 -10.05 8.63 -20.21
C SER A 321 -8.84 7.78 -20.59
N LEU A 322 -8.77 7.35 -21.84
CA LEU A 322 -7.64 6.62 -22.42
C LEU A 322 -6.83 7.52 -23.35
N LYS A 323 -5.50 7.43 -23.29
CA LYS A 323 -4.59 7.99 -24.31
C LYS A 323 -3.47 7.03 -24.65
N THR A 324 -2.95 7.13 -25.87
CA THR A 324 -1.73 6.43 -26.28
C THR A 324 -0.56 7.39 -26.35
N MET A 325 0.61 6.95 -25.91
CA MET A 325 1.81 7.79 -25.93
C MET A 325 3.08 6.94 -25.98
N SER A 326 4.20 7.51 -26.41
CA SER A 326 5.50 6.87 -26.20
C SER A 326 5.88 6.89 -24.71
N LYS A 327 6.79 6.00 -24.30
CA LYS A 327 7.24 5.88 -22.90
C LYS A 327 7.73 7.22 -22.36
N ASP A 328 8.52 7.94 -23.14
CA ASP A 328 9.18 9.19 -22.73
C ASP A 328 8.32 10.44 -22.96
N ALA A 329 7.16 10.30 -23.63
CA ALA A 329 6.24 11.41 -23.78
C ALA A 329 5.72 11.84 -22.40
N LYS A 330 5.31 13.10 -22.32
CA LYS A 330 4.92 13.77 -21.08
C LYS A 330 3.60 14.49 -21.29
N PHE A 331 2.74 14.48 -20.28
CA PHE A 331 1.54 15.29 -20.26
C PHE A 331 1.34 15.94 -18.89
N GLN A 332 0.66 17.08 -18.89
CA GLN A 332 0.38 17.84 -17.69
C GLN A 332 -0.88 17.31 -16.99
N VAL A 333 -0.84 17.33 -15.67
CA VAL A 333 -2.00 17.12 -14.79
C VAL A 333 -2.10 18.30 -13.84
N ALA A 334 -3.31 18.68 -13.45
CA ALA A 334 -3.57 19.75 -12.50
C ALA A 334 -4.53 19.24 -11.42
N LEU A 335 -4.14 19.39 -10.16
CA LEU A 335 -4.89 18.85 -9.02
C LEU A 335 -5.07 19.90 -7.93
N GLU A 336 -6.31 20.05 -7.47
CA GLU A 336 -6.61 20.79 -6.24
C GLU A 336 -6.08 20.04 -5.01
N HIS A 337 -6.04 20.72 -3.86
CA HIS A 337 -5.61 20.14 -2.60
C HIS A 337 -6.46 18.90 -2.23
N LEU A 338 -5.82 17.84 -1.72
CA LEU A 338 -6.46 16.55 -1.39
C LEU A 338 -7.16 15.86 -2.57
N LYS A 339 -6.84 16.25 -3.81
CA LYS A 339 -7.24 15.51 -5.01
C LYS A 339 -6.09 14.65 -5.53
N CYS A 340 -6.48 13.60 -6.23
CA CYS A 340 -5.57 12.67 -6.88
C CYS A 340 -6.11 12.23 -8.24
N GLU A 341 -5.26 11.56 -9.00
CA GLU A 341 -5.62 10.77 -10.19
C GLU A 341 -4.76 9.51 -10.21
N VAL A 342 -5.30 8.40 -10.72
CA VAL A 342 -4.59 7.13 -10.83
C VAL A 342 -4.55 6.69 -12.29
N PHE A 343 -3.34 6.47 -12.79
CA PHE A 343 -3.07 6.06 -14.16
C PHE A 343 -2.64 4.60 -14.20
N THR A 344 -3.35 3.78 -14.97
CA THR A 344 -2.80 2.48 -15.41
C THR A 344 -1.95 2.70 -16.66
N VAL A 345 -0.70 2.24 -16.62
CA VAL A 345 0.25 2.32 -17.73
C VAL A 345 0.44 0.94 -18.32
N SER A 346 -0.21 0.66 -19.45
CA SER A 346 -0.18 -0.65 -20.10
C SER A 346 0.67 -0.62 -21.39
N PRO A 347 1.76 -1.42 -21.47
CA PRO A 347 2.58 -1.52 -22.66
C PRO A 347 1.80 -2.02 -23.89
N ILE A 348 1.86 -1.28 -25.00
CA ILE A 348 1.22 -1.65 -26.27
C ILE A 348 2.11 -2.62 -27.02
N ARG A 349 1.67 -3.88 -27.15
CA ARG A 349 2.40 -4.93 -27.88
C ARG A 349 1.89 -5.02 -29.31
N ALA A 350 2.80 -5.28 -30.25
CA ALA A 350 2.46 -5.56 -31.64
C ALA A 350 2.29 -7.08 -31.85
N PHE A 351 1.16 -7.50 -32.43
CA PHE A 351 0.85 -8.91 -32.69
C PHE A 351 0.89 -9.26 -34.18
N SER A 352 0.84 -8.24 -35.04
CA SER A 352 1.13 -8.28 -36.48
C SER A 352 1.54 -6.87 -36.92
N GLU A 353 1.79 -6.65 -38.23
CA GLU A 353 2.08 -5.31 -38.76
C GLU A 353 0.96 -4.30 -38.45
N ASP A 354 -0.30 -4.76 -38.46
CA ASP A 354 -1.49 -3.91 -38.34
C ASP A 354 -2.24 -4.03 -37.00
N LEU A 355 -1.79 -4.90 -36.09
CA LEU A 355 -2.47 -5.14 -34.81
C LEU A 355 -1.60 -4.81 -33.60
N ARG A 356 -2.10 -3.87 -32.79
CA ARG A 356 -1.50 -3.39 -31.54
C ARG A 356 -2.55 -3.45 -30.44
N PHE A 357 -2.18 -4.01 -29.29
CA PHE A 357 -3.10 -4.23 -28.19
C PHE A 357 -2.43 -4.07 -26.83
N ALA A 358 -3.18 -3.58 -25.85
CA ALA A 358 -2.73 -3.48 -24.45
C ALA A 358 -3.90 -3.71 -23.48
N PRO A 359 -3.83 -4.68 -22.57
CA PRO A 359 -4.88 -4.89 -21.57
C PRO A 359 -4.80 -3.82 -20.48
N ILE A 360 -5.90 -3.15 -20.16
CA ILE A 360 -5.96 -2.10 -19.12
C ILE A 360 -6.44 -2.70 -17.79
N GLY A 361 -7.39 -3.65 -17.82
CA GLY A 361 -7.92 -4.32 -16.64
C GLY A 361 -9.31 -3.82 -16.23
N LEU A 362 -9.64 -3.85 -14.94
CA LEU A 362 -10.94 -3.42 -14.42
C LEU A 362 -10.99 -1.91 -14.25
N LEU A 363 -11.65 -1.23 -15.19
CA LEU A 363 -11.62 0.23 -15.37
C LEU A 363 -12.13 1.04 -14.17
N ASP A 364 -12.97 0.41 -13.34
CA ASP A 364 -13.62 1.03 -12.19
C ASP A 364 -12.85 0.77 -10.88
N MET A 365 -11.66 0.15 -10.94
CA MET A 365 -10.78 -0.07 -9.78
C MET A 365 -9.54 0.80 -9.87
N TYR A 366 -9.08 1.35 -8.74
CA TYR A 366 -7.91 2.23 -8.69
C TYR A 366 -6.68 1.56 -9.32
N ASN A 367 -6.41 0.30 -8.97
CA ASN A 367 -5.37 -0.51 -9.60
C ASN A 367 -5.96 -1.43 -10.68
N SER A 368 -6.58 -0.84 -11.71
CA SER A 368 -7.21 -1.56 -12.83
C SER A 368 -6.33 -2.68 -13.39
N GLY A 369 -5.06 -2.36 -13.67
CA GLY A 369 -4.09 -3.29 -14.26
C GLY A 369 -3.77 -4.52 -13.40
N GLY A 370 -4.03 -4.46 -12.09
CA GLY A 370 -3.83 -5.60 -11.19
C GLY A 370 -4.79 -6.77 -11.45
N ALA A 371 -5.88 -6.54 -12.19
CA ALA A 371 -6.81 -7.58 -12.60
C ALA A 371 -6.27 -8.47 -13.73
N VAL A 372 -5.24 -8.03 -14.46
CA VAL A 372 -4.69 -8.75 -15.61
C VAL A 372 -3.62 -9.73 -15.15
N GLU A 373 -3.84 -11.03 -15.36
CA GLU A 373 -2.95 -12.09 -14.88
C GLU A 373 -1.97 -12.60 -15.92
N ALA A 374 -2.40 -12.70 -17.17
CA ALA A 374 -1.59 -13.16 -18.29
C ALA A 374 -2.16 -12.62 -19.61
N MET A 375 -1.33 -12.58 -20.64
CA MET A 375 -1.76 -12.28 -22.00
C MET A 375 -0.92 -13.07 -22.99
N ASP A 376 -1.62 -13.78 -23.88
CA ASP A 376 -1.05 -14.61 -24.93
C ASP A 376 -1.73 -14.30 -26.28
N SER A 377 -1.14 -14.79 -27.37
CA SER A 377 -1.73 -14.67 -28.71
C SER A 377 -1.58 -15.94 -29.51
N GLU A 378 -2.61 -16.25 -30.30
CA GLU A 378 -2.59 -17.31 -31.29
C GLU A 378 -2.78 -16.71 -32.68
N ASN A 379 -1.75 -16.81 -33.52
CA ASN A 379 -1.79 -16.37 -34.91
C ASN A 379 -1.94 -17.59 -35.82
N LYS A 380 -3.12 -17.76 -36.42
CA LYS A 380 -3.32 -18.65 -37.57
C LYS A 380 -3.29 -17.81 -38.85
N SER A 381 -3.01 -18.43 -39.99
CA SER A 381 -2.73 -17.74 -41.28
C SER A 381 -3.78 -16.73 -41.76
N SER A 382 -4.99 -16.71 -41.18
CA SER A 382 -6.07 -15.76 -41.49
C SER A 382 -6.77 -15.13 -40.28
N GLU A 383 -6.38 -15.49 -39.04
CA GLU A 383 -7.08 -15.07 -37.81
C GLU A 383 -6.08 -14.89 -36.66
N CYS A 384 -6.13 -13.73 -36.01
CA CYS A 384 -5.35 -13.46 -34.79
C CYS A 384 -6.31 -13.46 -33.59
N LYS A 385 -5.94 -14.23 -32.56
CA LYS A 385 -6.65 -14.27 -31.28
C LYS A 385 -5.73 -13.72 -30.20
N ILE A 386 -6.21 -12.75 -29.44
CA ILE A 386 -5.52 -12.27 -28.24
C ILE A 386 -6.27 -12.80 -27.02
N LYS A 387 -5.59 -13.56 -26.18
CA LYS A 387 -6.13 -14.16 -24.97
C LYS A 387 -5.62 -13.38 -23.76
N VAL A 388 -6.52 -12.93 -22.90
CA VAL A 388 -6.19 -12.21 -21.67
C VAL A 388 -6.80 -12.95 -20.51
N ARG A 389 -5.97 -13.40 -19.58
CA ARG A 389 -6.44 -13.96 -18.31
C ARG A 389 -6.70 -12.84 -17.33
N ILE A 390 -7.92 -12.77 -16.80
CA ILE A 390 -8.39 -11.70 -15.93
C ILE A 390 -8.96 -12.27 -14.63
N ARG A 391 -8.89 -11.49 -13.55
CA ARG A 391 -9.50 -11.81 -12.25
C ARG A 391 -10.42 -10.68 -11.80
N GLY A 392 -11.57 -11.04 -11.22
CA GLY A 392 -12.59 -10.09 -10.77
C GLY A 392 -13.71 -9.88 -11.79
N CYS A 393 -14.57 -8.90 -11.55
CA CYS A 393 -15.77 -8.59 -12.35
C CYS A 393 -15.97 -7.07 -12.48
N GLY A 394 -16.75 -6.63 -13.46
CA GLY A 394 -16.99 -5.21 -13.74
C GLY A 394 -16.67 -4.83 -15.18
N ARG A 395 -16.41 -3.55 -15.45
CA ARG A 395 -16.00 -3.08 -16.79
C ARG A 395 -14.53 -3.42 -17.04
N PHE A 396 -14.28 -4.42 -17.87
CA PHE A 396 -12.94 -4.69 -18.37
C PHE A 396 -12.62 -3.79 -19.56
N GLY A 397 -11.43 -3.22 -19.58
CA GLY A 397 -10.93 -2.42 -20.68
C GLY A 397 -9.63 -2.92 -21.27
N ALA A 398 -9.47 -2.68 -22.57
CA ALA A 398 -8.22 -2.84 -23.30
C ALA A 398 -8.09 -1.75 -24.37
N TYR A 399 -6.86 -1.38 -24.71
CA TYR A 399 -6.58 -0.64 -25.93
C TYR A 399 -6.43 -1.60 -27.10
N SER A 400 -7.02 -1.25 -28.24
CA SER A 400 -6.74 -1.85 -29.53
C SER A 400 -6.77 -0.79 -30.64
N ASN A 401 -5.80 -0.82 -31.54
CA ASN A 401 -5.81 0.08 -32.71
C ASN A 401 -6.83 -0.34 -33.79
N LYS A 402 -7.38 -1.56 -33.69
CA LYS A 402 -8.35 -2.12 -34.63
C LYS A 402 -9.57 -2.60 -33.86
N LYS A 403 -10.76 -2.44 -34.42
CA LYS A 403 -11.98 -2.99 -33.81
C LYS A 403 -11.90 -4.53 -33.83
N PRO A 404 -12.07 -5.23 -32.68
CA PRO A 404 -12.27 -6.68 -32.67
C PRO A 404 -13.50 -7.09 -33.50
N LYS A 405 -13.48 -8.28 -34.10
CA LYS A 405 -14.67 -8.86 -34.75
C LYS A 405 -15.70 -9.30 -33.71
N CYS A 406 -15.23 -10.01 -32.68
CA CYS A 406 -15.99 -10.38 -31.50
C CYS A 406 -15.06 -10.48 -30.29
N CYS A 407 -15.65 -10.48 -29.10
CA CYS A 407 -15.00 -10.80 -27.84
C CYS A 407 -15.74 -11.99 -27.24
N SER A 408 -15.02 -12.93 -26.63
CA SER A 408 -15.66 -14.05 -25.92
C SER A 408 -15.05 -14.24 -24.54
N MET A 409 -15.87 -14.75 -23.61
CA MET A 409 -15.47 -15.16 -22.27
C MET A 409 -15.93 -16.60 -22.06
N ASN A 410 -15.04 -17.52 -21.69
CA ASN A 410 -15.39 -18.93 -21.49
C ASN A 410 -16.19 -19.52 -22.68
N GLU A 411 -15.75 -19.23 -23.91
CA GLU A 411 -16.37 -19.67 -25.17
C GLU A 411 -17.79 -19.12 -25.45
N LYS A 412 -18.22 -18.11 -24.70
CA LYS A 412 -19.47 -17.36 -24.97
C LYS A 412 -19.16 -15.99 -25.49
N ASP A 413 -19.84 -15.59 -26.57
CA ASP A 413 -19.70 -14.25 -27.13
C ASP A 413 -20.22 -13.20 -26.13
N GLU A 414 -19.43 -12.15 -25.95
CA GLU A 414 -19.74 -11.03 -25.07
C GLU A 414 -19.94 -9.75 -25.90
N GLU A 415 -20.95 -8.96 -25.51
CA GLU A 415 -21.12 -7.63 -26.07
C GLU A 415 -19.96 -6.72 -25.65
N PHE A 416 -19.45 -5.94 -26.60
CA PHE A 416 -18.36 -4.99 -26.35
C PHE A 416 -18.62 -3.65 -27.02
N ILE A 417 -18.08 -2.60 -26.42
CA ILE A 417 -18.07 -1.25 -26.95
C ILE A 417 -16.66 -0.97 -27.45
N TYR A 418 -16.53 -0.39 -28.65
CA TYR A 418 -15.25 0.07 -29.20
C TYR A 418 -15.33 1.55 -29.54
N ASN A 419 -14.45 2.34 -28.95
CA ASN A 419 -14.28 3.74 -29.29
C ASN A 419 -13.18 3.88 -30.38
N PRO A 420 -13.52 4.26 -31.61
CA PRO A 420 -12.54 4.39 -32.70
C PRO A 420 -11.60 5.58 -32.54
N ILE A 421 -11.87 6.52 -31.64
CA ILE A 421 -11.06 7.73 -31.43
C ILE A 421 -9.81 7.41 -30.60
N ASP A 422 -9.98 6.71 -29.47
CA ASP A 422 -8.90 6.38 -28.53
C ASP A 422 -8.51 4.89 -28.56
N GLY A 423 -9.26 4.05 -29.26
CA GLY A 423 -9.04 2.60 -29.35
C GLY A 423 -9.50 1.82 -28.12
N LEU A 424 -10.28 2.41 -27.21
CA LEU A 424 -10.77 1.72 -26.01
C LEU A 424 -11.83 0.67 -26.39
N VAL A 425 -11.53 -0.59 -26.07
CA VAL A 425 -12.48 -1.70 -26.05
C VAL A 425 -12.95 -1.88 -24.61
N THR A 426 -14.27 -1.90 -24.39
CA THR A 426 -14.88 -2.17 -23.08
C THR A 426 -15.79 -3.38 -23.17
N VAL A 427 -15.61 -4.34 -22.25
CA VAL A 427 -16.42 -5.55 -22.12
C VAL A 427 -16.95 -5.62 -20.70
N LYS A 428 -18.24 -5.93 -20.53
CA LYS A 428 -18.81 -6.14 -19.20
C LYS A 428 -18.52 -7.58 -18.75
N VAL A 429 -17.85 -7.73 -17.62
CA VAL A 429 -17.50 -9.04 -17.07
C VAL A 429 -18.46 -9.33 -15.90
N GLU A 430 -19.45 -10.19 -16.15
CA GLU A 430 -20.43 -10.64 -15.16
C GLU A 430 -20.08 -12.04 -14.62
N GLY A 431 -20.57 -12.39 -13.43
CA GLY A 431 -20.41 -13.75 -12.87
C GLY A 431 -19.16 -13.97 -12.02
N GLU A 432 -18.77 -15.25 -11.89
CA GLU A 432 -17.83 -15.77 -10.87
C GLU A 432 -16.48 -15.05 -10.79
N TYR A 433 -16.00 -14.81 -9.57
CA TYR A 433 -14.82 -13.98 -9.27
C TYR A 433 -13.47 -14.65 -9.56
N SER A 434 -13.51 -15.88 -10.06
CA SER A 434 -12.34 -16.69 -10.40
C SER A 434 -11.61 -16.14 -11.63
N SER A 435 -10.39 -16.64 -11.83
CA SER A 435 -9.58 -16.31 -13.01
C SER A 435 -10.25 -16.84 -14.28
N ARG A 436 -10.39 -15.99 -15.30
CA ARG A 436 -11.11 -16.27 -16.55
C ARG A 436 -10.32 -15.84 -17.77
N GLU A 437 -10.54 -16.51 -18.89
CA GLU A 437 -9.91 -16.18 -20.16
C GLU A 437 -10.86 -15.39 -21.05
N MET A 438 -10.50 -14.13 -21.32
CA MET A 438 -11.15 -13.29 -22.32
C MET A 438 -10.39 -13.39 -23.65
N VAL A 439 -11.11 -13.59 -24.76
CA VAL A 439 -10.51 -13.74 -26.08
C VAL A 439 -11.03 -12.66 -27.03
N PHE A 440 -10.13 -11.96 -27.70
CA PHE A 440 -10.42 -10.98 -28.74
C PHE A 440 -10.06 -11.54 -30.12
N PHE A 441 -11.00 -11.53 -31.04
CA PHE A 441 -10.84 -12.09 -32.40
C PHE A 441 -10.67 -10.99 -33.44
N TYR A 442 -9.70 -11.13 -34.35
CA TYR A 442 -9.34 -10.10 -35.34
C TYR A 442 -9.34 -10.56 -36.79
#